data_AF-A0AB39UQJ4-F1
#
_entry.id   AF-A0AB39UQJ4-F1
#
_cell.length_a   1.000
_cell.length_b   1.000
_cell.length_c   1.000
_cell.angle_alpha   90.00
_cell.angle_beta   90.00
_cell.angle_gamma   90.00
#
_symmetry.space_group_name_H-M   'P 1'
#
loop_
_entity.id
_entity.type
_entity.pdbx_description
1 polymer ?
#
loop_
_entity_poly.entity_id
_entity_poly.type
_entity_poly.pdbx_seq_one_letter_code
_entity_poly.pdbx_strand_id
1 'polypeptide(L)'
;MNQTSMTVNDNDNPYIVSYWNPDLETNNQVVQYMVVRQKDDGAWVTENTGIRSPGIDGVSNFDLAGGGSKAVPIARPQIAVSGSGENATVHLIIRDAERGSMATLATETVGTAQWTYINLTDQSLDYWEPTYDTSLWQLDRKLDIFVQKVGQGDGEGIQKYPANHVYILDVDSNLLASSNANDGGNMVGGN
;
A
#
# COMPACT_ATOMS: atom_id res chain seq x y z
N MET A 1 11.41 7.93 -3.52
CA MET A 1 10.37 8.66 -4.30
C MET A 1 9.99 9.95 -3.57
N ASN A 2 9.51 10.97 -4.27
CA ASN A 2 8.94 12.20 -3.67
C ASN A 2 7.40 12.25 -3.78
N GLN A 3 6.77 13.12 -2.97
CA GLN A 3 5.31 13.38 -2.98
C GLN A 3 4.43 12.13 -2.77
N THR A 4 4.61 11.43 -1.66
CA THR A 4 3.78 10.29 -1.25
C THR A 4 2.75 10.72 -0.19
N SER A 5 2.31 9.82 0.69
CA SER A 5 1.24 10.08 1.67
C SER A 5 1.68 9.83 3.11
N MET A 6 0.91 10.39 4.04
CA MET A 6 1.07 10.21 5.47
C MET A 6 -0.29 10.34 6.18
N THR A 7 -0.40 9.75 7.36
CA THR A 7 -1.57 9.82 8.25
C THR A 7 -1.10 9.80 9.71
N VAL A 8 -2.04 9.84 10.64
CA VAL A 8 -1.82 9.52 12.05
C VAL A 8 -2.62 8.29 12.47
N ASN A 9 -2.21 7.66 13.57
CA ASN A 9 -2.99 6.65 14.28
C ASN A 9 -3.94 7.30 15.31
N ASP A 10 -4.61 6.50 16.14
CA ASP A 10 -5.61 6.99 17.10
C ASP A 10 -5.02 7.79 18.28
N ASN A 11 -3.70 7.77 18.44
CA ASN A 11 -2.94 8.57 19.42
C ASN A 11 -2.23 9.76 18.78
N ASP A 12 -2.59 10.14 17.55
CA ASP A 12 -1.94 11.21 16.77
C ASP A 12 -0.46 10.95 16.41
N ASN A 13 0.03 9.71 16.56
CA ASN A 13 1.39 9.39 16.12
C ASN A 13 1.45 9.32 14.59
N PRO A 14 2.44 9.97 13.95
CA PRO A 14 2.56 10.01 12.50
C PRO A 14 3.02 8.69 11.89
N TYR A 15 2.43 8.36 10.73
CA TYR A 15 2.80 7.26 9.84
C TYR A 15 2.96 7.82 8.42
N ILE A 16 4.08 7.50 7.78
CA ILE A 16 4.45 7.95 6.44
C ILE A 16 4.72 6.70 5.61
N VAL A 17 4.21 6.65 4.38
CA VAL A 17 4.54 5.58 3.44
C VAL A 17 5.24 6.15 2.21
N SER A 18 6.28 5.46 1.75
CA SER A 18 6.95 5.74 0.48
C SER A 18 7.54 4.44 -0.07
N TYR A 19 8.42 4.56 -1.06
CA TYR A 19 9.22 3.44 -1.55
C TYR A 19 10.63 3.88 -1.91
N TRP A 20 11.58 2.98 -1.66
CA TRP A 20 12.99 3.09 -2.04
C TRP A 20 13.64 1.70 -2.02
N ASN A 21 14.85 1.58 -2.57
CA ASN A 21 15.66 0.37 -2.37
C ASN A 21 16.30 0.43 -0.97
N PRO A 22 15.93 -0.46 -0.03
CA PRO A 22 16.51 -0.46 1.32
C PRO A 22 17.97 -0.94 1.35
N ASP A 23 18.42 -1.70 0.34
CA ASP A 23 19.74 -2.33 0.28
C ASP A 23 20.60 -1.77 -0.87
N LEU A 24 21.05 -0.52 -0.74
CA LEU A 24 21.88 0.13 -1.78
C LEU A 24 23.27 -0.48 -1.96
N GLU A 25 23.76 -1.25 -0.98
CA GLU A 25 25.13 -1.81 -0.97
C GLU A 25 25.22 -3.24 -1.53
N THR A 26 24.09 -3.89 -1.81
CA THR A 26 24.06 -5.24 -2.36
C THR A 26 23.62 -5.22 -3.82
N ASN A 27 23.83 -6.31 -4.56
CA ASN A 27 23.21 -6.49 -5.88
C ASN A 27 21.66 -6.67 -5.79
N ASN A 28 21.06 -6.58 -4.59
CA ASN A 28 19.62 -6.59 -4.40
C ASN A 28 19.06 -5.20 -4.77
N GLN A 29 18.54 -5.08 -5.98
CA GLN A 29 18.01 -3.81 -6.51
C GLN A 29 16.51 -3.63 -6.27
N VAL A 30 15.92 -4.41 -5.35
CA VAL A 30 14.48 -4.42 -5.16
C VAL A 30 14.02 -3.17 -4.44
N VAL A 31 13.29 -2.32 -5.15
CA VAL A 31 12.57 -1.21 -4.54
C VAL A 31 11.42 -1.79 -3.72
N GLN A 32 11.33 -1.44 -2.43
CA GLN A 32 10.28 -1.89 -1.53
C GLN A 32 9.36 -0.74 -1.14
N TYR A 33 8.10 -1.05 -0.83
CA TYR A 33 7.28 -0.13 -0.05
C TYR A 33 7.80 -0.09 1.38
N MET A 34 7.84 1.10 1.95
CA MET A 34 8.49 1.36 3.23
C MET A 34 7.58 2.23 4.09
N VAL A 35 7.43 1.85 5.36
CA VAL A 35 6.62 2.58 6.33
C VAL A 35 7.56 3.21 7.35
N VAL A 36 7.40 4.52 7.59
CA VAL A 36 8.10 5.25 8.64
C VAL A 36 7.07 5.71 9.65
N ARG A 37 7.25 5.36 10.92
CA ARG A 37 6.30 5.71 11.98
C ARG A 37 6.99 6.14 13.25
N GLN A 38 6.32 6.96 14.05
CA GLN A 38 6.75 7.29 15.40
C GLN A 38 6.03 6.39 16.41
N LYS A 39 6.76 5.89 17.40
CA LYS A 39 6.23 5.17 18.56
C LYS A 39 5.73 6.15 19.63
N ASP A 40 4.97 5.64 20.61
CA ASP A 40 4.48 6.44 21.74
C ASP A 40 5.60 7.07 22.59
N ASP A 41 6.79 6.45 22.62
CA ASP A 41 7.98 6.99 23.30
C ASP A 41 8.73 8.06 22.47
N GLY A 42 8.22 8.41 21.30
CA GLY A 42 8.79 9.37 20.37
C GLY A 42 9.87 8.80 19.45
N ALA A 43 10.26 7.53 19.60
CA ALA A 43 11.25 6.91 18.73
C ALA A 43 10.70 6.66 17.32
N TRP A 44 11.54 6.86 16.31
CA TRP A 44 11.19 6.60 14.91
C TRP A 44 11.57 5.17 14.51
N VAL A 45 10.69 4.53 13.76
CA VAL A 45 10.90 3.21 13.15
C VAL A 45 10.72 3.32 11.65
N THR A 46 11.65 2.73 10.93
CA THR A 46 11.55 2.50 9.49
C THR A 46 11.40 1.01 9.26
N GLU A 47 10.35 0.63 8.55
CA GLU A 47 9.98 -0.75 8.29
C GLU A 47 10.00 -1.03 6.78
N ASN A 48 10.70 -2.10 6.41
CA ASN A 48 10.60 -2.68 5.08
C ASN A 48 9.43 -3.64 5.05
N THR A 49 8.43 -3.34 4.22
CA THR A 49 7.23 -4.19 4.12
C THR A 49 7.53 -5.59 3.58
N GLY A 50 8.60 -5.74 2.79
CA GLY A 50 8.98 -7.01 2.16
C GLY A 50 7.95 -7.56 1.17
N ILE A 51 6.96 -6.75 0.77
CA ILE A 51 5.85 -7.24 -0.06
C ILE A 51 6.26 -7.46 -1.52
N ARG A 52 7.40 -6.91 -1.97
CA ARG A 52 7.90 -7.08 -3.35
C ARG A 52 8.97 -8.15 -3.40
N SER A 53 8.93 -8.98 -4.45
CA SER A 53 9.86 -10.10 -4.60
C SER A 53 11.09 -9.71 -5.42
N PRO A 54 12.27 -10.29 -5.17
CA PRO A 54 13.41 -10.11 -6.06
C PRO A 54 13.21 -10.82 -7.42
N GLY A 55 13.94 -10.35 -8.44
CA GLY A 55 14.19 -11.11 -9.66
C GLY A 55 13.29 -10.83 -10.86
N ILE A 56 12.45 -9.78 -10.84
CA ILE A 56 11.72 -9.33 -12.02
C ILE A 56 12.33 -8.01 -12.52
N ASP A 57 13.24 -8.10 -13.48
CA ASP A 57 13.93 -6.92 -14.04
C ASP A 57 12.95 -5.92 -14.67
N GLY A 58 13.14 -4.63 -14.38
CA GLY A 58 12.24 -3.56 -14.83
C GLY A 58 10.91 -3.49 -14.06
N VAL A 59 10.64 -4.45 -13.18
CA VAL A 59 9.48 -4.45 -12.27
C VAL A 59 9.98 -4.29 -10.84
N SER A 60 10.64 -5.29 -10.27
CA SER A 60 11.18 -5.29 -8.91
C SER A 60 12.42 -4.39 -8.80
N ASN A 61 13.29 -4.51 -9.81
CA ASN A 61 14.55 -3.77 -9.93
C ASN A 61 14.37 -2.66 -10.98
N PHE A 62 14.02 -1.46 -10.54
CA PHE A 62 13.88 -0.30 -11.42
C PHE A 62 14.56 0.93 -10.82
N ASP A 63 15.00 1.82 -11.71
CA ASP A 63 15.65 3.07 -11.33
C ASP A 63 14.79 4.27 -11.75
N LEU A 64 14.66 5.22 -10.83
CA LEU A 64 14.03 6.51 -11.08
C LEU A 64 14.96 7.48 -11.82
N ALA A 65 16.27 7.20 -11.88
CA ALA A 65 17.23 8.00 -12.62
C ALA A 65 17.06 7.85 -14.15
N GLY A 66 17.08 8.97 -14.85
CA GLY A 66 16.96 9.05 -16.31
C GLY A 66 16.29 10.35 -16.76
N GLY A 67 16.59 10.80 -17.98
CA GLY A 67 15.88 11.91 -18.61
C GLY A 67 14.59 11.42 -19.27
N GLY A 68 13.44 11.97 -18.87
CA GLY A 68 12.11 11.64 -19.41
C GLY A 68 11.18 10.96 -18.40
N SER A 69 9.86 11.02 -18.66
CA SER A 69 8.84 10.37 -17.83
C SER A 69 8.85 8.86 -18.05
N LYS A 70 9.68 8.12 -17.31
CA LYS A 70 9.61 6.66 -17.27
C LYS A 70 8.30 6.22 -16.60
N ALA A 71 7.59 5.29 -17.23
CA ALA A 71 6.50 4.56 -16.63
C ALA A 71 7.00 3.80 -15.39
N VAL A 72 6.56 4.18 -14.19
CA VAL A 72 6.99 3.55 -12.93
C VAL A 72 6.14 2.30 -12.67
N PRO A 73 6.75 1.11 -12.44
CA PRO A 73 6.02 -0.16 -12.30
C PRO A 73 5.17 -0.25 -11.03
N ILE A 74 5.36 0.69 -10.09
CA ILE A 74 4.57 0.82 -8.86
C ILE A 74 4.01 2.24 -8.71
N ALA A 75 2.86 2.37 -8.06
CA ALA A 75 2.26 3.66 -7.73
C ALA A 75 2.82 4.24 -6.44
N ARG A 76 2.73 5.56 -6.28
CA ARG A 76 2.88 6.18 -4.96
C ARG A 76 1.77 5.67 -4.03
N PRO A 77 2.12 5.13 -2.85
CA PRO A 77 1.16 4.48 -1.96
C PRO A 77 0.30 5.49 -1.18
N GLN A 78 -0.91 5.07 -0.80
CA GLN A 78 -1.71 5.70 0.25
C GLN A 78 -1.64 4.88 1.54
N ILE A 79 -1.81 5.53 2.68
CA ILE A 79 -1.80 4.89 4.01
C ILE A 79 -3.04 5.30 4.82
N ALA A 80 -3.64 4.32 5.47
CA ALA A 80 -4.69 4.47 6.47
C ALA A 80 -4.31 3.63 7.70
N VAL A 81 -4.57 4.14 8.91
CA VAL A 81 -4.22 3.46 10.16
C VAL A 81 -5.43 3.48 11.09
N SER A 82 -5.67 2.35 11.76
CA SER A 82 -6.65 2.21 12.85
C SER A 82 -5.95 1.71 14.12
N GLY A 83 -6.49 2.05 15.29
CA GLY A 83 -5.87 1.70 16.57
C GLY A 83 -4.58 2.48 16.84
N SER A 84 -3.81 2.01 17.83
CA SER A 84 -2.59 2.67 18.29
C SER A 84 -1.58 1.68 18.90
N GLY A 85 -0.35 2.13 19.11
CA GLY A 85 0.72 1.33 19.72
C GLY A 85 1.02 0.04 18.93
N GLU A 86 1.27 -1.05 19.66
CA GLU A 86 1.54 -2.39 19.12
C GLU A 86 0.27 -3.17 18.70
N ASN A 87 -0.88 -2.51 18.68
CA ASN A 87 -2.11 -3.09 18.13
C ASN A 87 -2.68 -2.25 16.98
N ALA A 88 -1.96 -1.20 16.54
CA ALA A 88 -2.36 -0.43 15.38
C ALA A 88 -2.35 -1.34 14.14
N THR A 89 -3.36 -1.22 13.30
CA THR A 89 -3.39 -1.88 12.00
C THR A 89 -3.11 -0.86 10.91
N VAL A 90 -2.09 -1.12 10.11
CA VAL A 90 -1.66 -0.30 8.99
C VAL A 90 -2.20 -0.89 7.70
N HIS A 91 -2.93 -0.07 6.93
CA HIS A 91 -3.43 -0.41 5.61
C HIS A 91 -2.73 0.46 4.57
N LEU A 92 -2.06 -0.18 3.62
CA LEU A 92 -1.52 0.47 2.43
C LEU A 92 -2.43 0.19 1.25
N ILE A 93 -2.82 1.24 0.54
CA ILE A 93 -3.44 1.13 -0.78
C ILE A 93 -2.33 1.34 -1.80
N ILE A 94 -2.11 0.33 -2.64
CA ILE A 94 -1.00 0.30 -3.60
C ILE A 94 -1.47 -0.15 -4.99
N ARG A 95 -0.61 0.06 -5.99
CA ARG A 95 -0.67 -0.58 -7.30
C ARG A 95 0.73 -1.05 -7.65
N ASP A 96 0.88 -2.32 -8.00
CA ASP A 96 2.17 -2.93 -8.29
C ASP A 96 2.09 -3.85 -9.51
N ALA A 97 3.01 -3.69 -10.45
CA ALA A 97 3.10 -4.54 -11.63
C ALA A 97 3.37 -6.02 -11.29
N GLU A 98 4.02 -6.34 -10.16
CA GLU A 98 4.14 -7.74 -9.67
C GLU A 98 2.77 -8.38 -9.39
N ARG A 99 1.76 -7.54 -9.15
CA ARG A 99 0.38 -7.92 -8.84
C ARG A 99 -0.58 -7.63 -9.99
N GLY A 100 -0.05 -7.49 -11.21
CA GLY A 100 -0.85 -7.22 -12.40
C GLY A 100 -1.42 -5.80 -12.47
N SER A 101 -0.79 -4.84 -11.77
CA SER A 101 -1.22 -3.42 -11.74
C SER A 101 -2.66 -3.23 -11.26
N MET A 102 -3.13 -4.11 -10.38
CA MET A 102 -4.43 -4.03 -9.73
C MET A 102 -4.38 -3.11 -8.50
N ALA A 103 -5.51 -2.53 -8.10
CA ALA A 103 -5.60 -1.93 -6.77
C ALA A 103 -5.43 -3.03 -5.73
N THR A 104 -4.51 -2.85 -4.79
CA THR A 104 -4.17 -3.84 -3.78
C THR A 104 -4.21 -3.20 -2.41
N LEU A 105 -4.83 -3.87 -1.44
CA LEU A 105 -4.74 -3.55 -0.03
C LEU A 105 -3.64 -4.43 0.58
N ALA A 106 -2.61 -3.82 1.16
CA ALA A 106 -1.63 -4.52 1.99
C ALA A 106 -1.84 -4.12 3.45
N THR A 107 -1.82 -5.08 4.36
CA THR A 107 -2.18 -4.87 5.77
C THR A 107 -1.16 -5.54 6.70
N GLU A 108 -0.82 -4.84 7.78
CA GLU A 108 -0.03 -5.35 8.91
C GLU A 108 -0.65 -4.87 10.23
N THR A 109 -0.59 -5.70 11.27
CA THR A 109 -0.80 -5.25 12.66
C THR A 109 0.57 -5.02 13.28
N VAL A 110 0.81 -3.79 13.75
CA VAL A 110 2.10 -3.33 14.27
C VAL A 110 2.62 -4.30 15.30
N GLY A 111 3.81 -4.87 15.05
CA GLY A 111 4.46 -5.80 15.99
C GLY A 111 4.35 -7.27 15.58
N THR A 112 3.50 -7.59 14.60
CA THR A 112 3.57 -8.89 13.92
C THR A 112 4.70 -8.92 12.88
N ALA A 113 5.02 -7.77 12.27
CA ALA A 113 5.97 -7.66 11.15
C ALA A 113 5.61 -8.62 9.99
N GLN A 114 4.32 -8.95 9.83
CA GLN A 114 3.83 -9.83 8.78
C GLN A 114 2.82 -9.06 7.92
N TRP A 115 3.28 -8.63 6.74
CA TRP A 115 2.42 -8.01 5.74
C TRP A 115 1.63 -9.08 4.98
N THR A 116 0.32 -8.89 4.91
CA THR A 116 -0.56 -9.63 4.00
C THR A 116 -1.08 -8.68 2.93
N TYR A 117 -1.56 -9.21 1.80
CA TYR A 117 -2.15 -8.38 0.77
C TYR A 117 -3.26 -9.10 0.01
N ILE A 118 -4.19 -8.31 -0.51
CA ILE A 118 -5.30 -8.78 -1.35
C ILE A 118 -5.54 -7.77 -2.48
N ASN A 119 -5.80 -8.27 -3.69
CA ASN A 119 -6.22 -7.42 -4.81
C ASN A 119 -7.69 -7.05 -4.63
N LEU A 120 -7.97 -5.75 -4.66
CA LEU A 120 -9.31 -5.17 -4.57
C LEU A 120 -10.00 -5.09 -5.94
N THR A 121 -9.23 -5.12 -7.03
CA THR A 121 -9.75 -5.22 -8.40
C THR A 121 -9.31 -6.53 -9.04
N ASP A 122 -10.08 -6.99 -10.03
CA ASP A 122 -9.80 -8.18 -10.83
C ASP A 122 -9.08 -7.88 -12.15
N GLN A 123 -8.92 -6.59 -12.47
CA GLN A 123 -8.30 -6.10 -13.70
C GLN A 123 -7.23 -5.03 -13.41
N SER A 124 -6.27 -4.92 -14.33
CA SER A 124 -5.22 -3.90 -14.32
C SER A 124 -5.82 -2.49 -14.44
N LEU A 125 -5.40 -1.61 -13.54
CA LEU A 125 -5.65 -0.17 -13.60
C LEU A 125 -4.52 0.60 -14.32
N ASP A 126 -3.58 -0.15 -14.90
CA ASP A 126 -2.38 0.31 -15.61
C ASP A 126 -1.55 1.25 -14.73
N TYR A 127 -1.60 2.56 -14.97
CA TYR A 127 -0.77 3.55 -14.29
C TYR A 127 -1.50 4.31 -13.18
N TRP A 128 -2.69 3.85 -12.78
CA TRP A 128 -3.44 4.42 -11.68
C TRP A 128 -2.59 4.56 -10.41
N GLU A 129 -2.82 5.67 -9.70
CA GLU A 129 -2.28 5.91 -8.37
C GLU A 129 -3.44 6.11 -7.37
N PRO A 130 -3.34 5.51 -6.18
CA PRO A 130 -4.41 5.51 -5.20
C PRO A 130 -4.68 6.88 -4.59
N THR A 131 -5.96 7.13 -4.36
CA THR A 131 -6.49 8.16 -3.44
C THR A 131 -7.74 7.60 -2.76
N TYR A 132 -8.02 8.02 -1.54
CA TYR A 132 -9.17 7.55 -0.77
C TYR A 132 -9.84 8.70 -0.02
N ASP A 133 -11.07 8.51 0.43
CA ASP A 133 -11.77 9.48 1.26
C ASP A 133 -11.22 9.47 2.70
N THR A 134 -10.29 10.39 2.96
CA THR A 134 -9.66 10.54 4.27
C THR A 134 -10.63 10.98 5.36
N SER A 135 -11.67 11.75 5.01
CA SER A 135 -12.66 12.23 5.97
C SER A 135 -13.57 11.08 6.40
N LEU A 136 -14.01 10.26 5.44
CA LEU A 136 -14.80 9.06 5.72
C LEU A 136 -14.01 8.05 6.56
N TRP A 137 -12.72 7.86 6.27
CA TRP A 137 -11.85 7.03 7.10
C TRP A 137 -11.78 7.55 8.54
N GLN A 138 -11.54 8.85 8.72
CA GLN A 138 -11.39 9.46 10.04
C GLN A 138 -12.69 9.39 10.88
N LEU A 139 -13.85 9.55 10.23
CA LEU A 139 -15.14 9.60 10.93
C LEU A 139 -15.72 8.21 11.18
N ASP A 140 -15.67 7.32 10.18
CA ASP A 140 -16.46 6.08 10.17
C ASP A 140 -15.62 4.81 9.99
N ARG A 141 -14.29 4.93 9.79
CA ARG A 141 -13.39 3.80 9.48
C ARG A 141 -13.81 2.99 8.25
N LYS A 142 -14.45 3.66 7.29
CA LYS A 142 -14.74 3.11 5.97
C LYS A 142 -13.69 3.57 4.98
N LEU A 143 -13.25 2.67 4.12
CA LEU A 143 -12.20 2.93 3.15
C LEU A 143 -12.80 2.94 1.73
N ASP A 144 -13.16 4.14 1.28
CA ASP A 144 -13.65 4.39 -0.07
C ASP A 144 -12.50 4.88 -0.96
N ILE A 145 -12.22 4.15 -2.03
CA ILE A 145 -11.09 4.40 -2.92
C ILE A 145 -11.60 4.94 -4.26
N PHE A 146 -11.02 6.04 -4.73
CA PHE A 146 -11.30 6.55 -6.08
C PHE A 146 -10.54 5.71 -7.12
N VAL A 147 -11.27 5.09 -8.04
CA VAL A 147 -10.70 4.20 -9.04
C VAL A 147 -11.04 4.63 -10.47
N GLN A 148 -9.99 4.66 -11.30
CA GLN A 148 -10.09 4.82 -12.74
C GLN A 148 -8.89 4.09 -13.38
N LYS A 149 -9.12 3.34 -14.46
CA LYS A 149 -8.01 2.81 -15.28
C LYS A 149 -7.34 3.97 -16.01
N VAL A 150 -6.03 4.14 -15.80
CA VAL A 150 -5.26 5.29 -16.33
C VAL A 150 -4.17 4.79 -17.25
N GLY A 151 -4.22 5.19 -18.52
CA GLY A 151 -3.10 5.03 -19.43
C GLY A 151 -2.03 6.09 -19.18
N GLN A 152 -0.77 5.76 -19.46
CA GLN A 152 0.34 6.71 -19.46
C GLN A 152 0.87 6.81 -20.89
N GLY A 153 0.78 8.00 -21.49
CA GLY A 153 1.46 8.26 -22.76
C GLY A 153 2.97 8.34 -22.53
N ASP A 154 3.74 7.61 -23.33
CA ASP A 154 5.20 7.76 -23.36
C ASP A 154 5.58 9.08 -24.05
N GLY A 155 6.51 9.83 -23.44
CA GLY A 155 7.23 10.95 -24.05
C GLY A 155 6.39 11.99 -24.80
N GLU A 156 5.91 13.03 -24.11
CA GLU A 156 5.22 14.23 -24.67
C GLU A 156 4.06 13.99 -25.68
N GLY A 157 3.69 12.73 -25.95
CA GLY A 157 2.64 12.37 -26.89
C GLY A 157 1.28 12.24 -26.21
N ILE A 158 0.27 12.88 -26.78
CA ILE A 158 -1.13 12.65 -26.39
C ILE A 158 -1.57 11.31 -26.98
N GLN A 159 -1.60 10.27 -26.15
CA GLN A 159 -2.16 8.98 -26.55
C GLN A 159 -3.69 9.02 -26.37
N LYS A 160 -4.43 8.72 -27.44
CA LYS A 160 -5.90 8.67 -27.39
C LYS A 160 -6.35 7.39 -26.70
N TYR A 161 -6.66 7.47 -25.42
CA TYR A 161 -7.36 6.43 -24.69
C TYR A 161 -8.88 6.64 -24.77
N PRO A 162 -9.69 5.57 -24.92
CA PRO A 162 -11.13 5.70 -24.73
C PRO A 162 -11.41 6.14 -23.30
N ALA A 163 -12.53 6.84 -23.09
CA ALA A 163 -12.98 7.16 -21.74
C ALA A 163 -13.15 5.86 -20.94
N ASN A 164 -12.53 5.81 -19.76
CA ASN A 164 -12.70 4.69 -18.82
C ASN A 164 -13.68 5.11 -17.73
N HIS A 165 -14.44 4.13 -17.23
CA HIS A 165 -15.34 4.33 -16.09
C HIS A 165 -14.56 4.80 -14.86
N VAL A 166 -15.16 5.76 -14.15
CA VAL A 166 -14.72 6.21 -12.84
C VAL A 166 -15.72 5.68 -11.82
N TYR A 167 -15.22 5.13 -10.71
CA TYR A 167 -16.06 4.59 -9.66
C TYR A 167 -15.40 4.74 -8.29
N ILE A 168 -16.21 4.59 -7.24
CA ILE A 168 -15.75 4.45 -5.87
C ILE A 168 -15.75 2.95 -5.55
N LEU A 169 -14.63 2.45 -5.03
CA LEU A 169 -14.50 1.12 -4.50
C LEU A 169 -14.63 1.20 -2.98
N ASP A 170 -15.76 0.72 -2.46
CA ASP A 170 -16.01 0.51 -1.03
C ASP A 170 -15.33 -0.78 -0.60
N VAL A 171 -14.30 -0.69 0.25
CA VAL A 171 -13.55 -1.85 0.73
C VAL A 171 -14.34 -2.53 1.85
N ASP A 172 -14.59 -3.83 1.70
CA ASP A 172 -15.29 -4.63 2.71
C ASP A 172 -14.63 -4.47 4.09
N SER A 173 -15.42 -4.02 5.06
CA SER A 173 -15.04 -3.88 6.47
C SER A 173 -14.39 -5.14 7.08
N ASN A 174 -14.70 -6.34 6.59
CA ASN A 174 -14.06 -7.58 7.04
C ASN A 174 -12.58 -7.65 6.66
N LEU A 175 -12.14 -6.97 5.60
CA LEU A 175 -10.73 -6.84 5.21
C LEU A 175 -9.99 -5.79 6.05
N LEU A 176 -10.74 -4.91 6.72
CA LEU A 176 -10.23 -3.82 7.57
C LEU A 176 -10.18 -4.22 9.05
N ALA A 177 -11.02 -5.16 9.48
CA ALA A 177 -10.97 -5.74 10.81
C ALA A 177 -9.65 -6.54 10.97
N SER A 178 -8.89 -6.22 12.02
CA SER A 178 -7.64 -6.91 12.39
C SER A 178 -7.79 -8.44 12.22
N SER A 179 -6.85 -9.08 11.54
CA SER A 179 -6.76 -10.54 11.37
C SER A 179 -6.41 -11.26 12.68
N ASN A 180 -7.16 -11.02 13.75
CA ASN A 180 -7.09 -11.69 15.05
C ASN A 180 -8.14 -12.80 15.18
N ALA A 181 -8.36 -13.57 14.11
CA ALA A 181 -9.14 -14.81 14.16
C ALA A 181 -8.21 -16.03 14.16
N ASN A 182 -7.30 -16.07 15.14
CA ASN A 182 -6.67 -17.30 15.63
C ASN A 182 -6.54 -17.19 17.15
N ASP A 183 -7.65 -16.88 17.82
CA ASP A 183 -7.75 -17.16 19.25
C ASP A 183 -8.33 -18.57 19.41
N GLY A 184 -7.60 -19.39 20.15
CA GLY A 184 -7.80 -20.83 20.28
C GLY A 184 -9.12 -21.18 20.95
N GLY A 185 -10.15 -21.40 20.14
CA GLY A 185 -11.31 -22.20 20.51
C GLY A 185 -10.94 -23.69 20.58
N ASN A 186 -10.21 -24.05 21.64
CA ASN A 186 -9.99 -25.44 22.04
C ASN A 186 -11.36 -26.09 22.28
N MET A 187 -11.85 -26.88 21.33
CA MET A 187 -12.96 -27.83 21.55
C MET A 187 -12.43 -28.94 22.45
N VAL A 188 -12.28 -28.64 23.74
CA VAL A 188 -12.18 -29.63 24.81
C VAL A 188 -13.57 -30.21 24.97
N GLY A 189 -13.69 -31.50 24.69
CA GLY A 189 -14.91 -32.26 24.88
C GLY A 189 -15.37 -32.31 26.34
N GLY A 190 -16.66 -32.57 26.52
CA GLY A 190 -17.26 -32.82 27.82
C GLY A 190 -18.62 -33.51 27.67
N ASN A 191 -18.58 -34.84 27.82
CA ASN A 191 -19.64 -35.86 28.02
C ASN A 191 -20.67 -36.11 26.91
#